data_AF-A0A348NMQ0-F1
#
_entry.id   AF-A0A348NMQ0-F1
#
_cell.length_a   1.000
_cell.length_b   1.000
_cell.length_c   1.000
_cell.angle_alpha   90.00
_cell.angle_beta   90.00
_cell.angle_gamma   90.00
#
_symmetry.space_group_name_H-M   'P 1'
#
loop_
_entity.id
_entity.type
_entity.pdbx_description
1 polymer ?
#
loop_
_entity_poly.entity_id
_entity_poly.type
_entity_poly.pdbx_seq_one_letter_code
_entity_poly.pdbx_strand_id
1 'polypeptide(L)'
;FARTQFVRQPSLALAYELAKLYAAENEPKKAVEALKVTRYLTVFSSDEVVLVKQIADFLNQHGDGRLALDLYQKLIDQPRLEKSLRISLLEGGAKVAIAEGAGRLASSWRHSARQLKSPPPS
;
A
#
# COMPACT_ATOMS: atom_id res chain seq x y z
N PHE A 1 18.75 12.66 -20.32
CA PHE A 1 18.78 11.35 -19.65
C PHE A 1 17.54 11.08 -18.80
N ALA A 2 17.09 11.98 -17.90
CA ALA A 2 15.89 11.77 -17.07
C ALA A 2 14.57 11.56 -17.86
N ARG A 3 14.34 12.33 -18.94
CA ARG A 3 13.10 12.24 -19.75
C ARG A 3 12.93 10.87 -20.44
N THR A 4 14.01 10.25 -20.89
CA THR A 4 14.00 8.95 -21.59
C THR A 4 13.81 7.77 -20.64
N GLN A 5 14.22 7.92 -19.37
CA GLN A 5 14.00 6.94 -18.31
C GLN A 5 12.54 7.02 -17.81
N PHE A 6 12.01 8.23 -17.72
CA PHE A 6 10.62 8.51 -17.31
C PHE A 6 9.57 7.98 -18.30
N VAL A 7 9.86 7.99 -19.61
CA VAL A 7 8.98 7.42 -20.65
C VAL A 7 9.01 5.88 -20.67
N ARG A 8 10.07 5.25 -20.13
CA ARG A 8 10.25 3.77 -20.16
C ARG A 8 9.76 3.07 -18.89
N GLN A 9 9.72 3.76 -17.76
CA GLN A 9 9.15 3.28 -16.50
C GLN A 9 8.43 4.47 -15.85
N PRO A 10 7.11 4.65 -16.03
CA PRO A 10 6.40 5.67 -15.30
C PRO A 10 6.60 5.43 -13.80
N SER A 11 7.08 6.44 -13.09
CA SER A 11 7.33 6.32 -11.66
C SER A 11 6.00 6.09 -10.92
N LEU A 12 6.05 5.36 -9.81
CA LEU A 12 4.87 5.15 -8.97
C LEU A 12 4.19 6.46 -8.57
N ALA A 13 5.00 7.51 -8.35
CA ALA A 13 4.49 8.84 -8.06
C ALA A 13 3.64 9.38 -9.21
N LEU A 14 4.10 9.25 -10.47
CA LEU A 14 3.33 9.71 -11.62
C LEU A 14 2.03 8.92 -11.79
N ALA A 15 2.09 7.59 -11.63
CA ALA A 15 0.90 6.75 -11.69
C ALA A 15 -0.13 7.16 -10.62
N TYR A 16 0.35 7.49 -9.41
CA TYR A 16 -0.51 7.95 -8.32
C TYR A 16 -1.09 9.35 -8.56
N GLU A 17 -0.32 10.30 -9.11
CA GLU A 17 -0.86 11.59 -9.51
C GLU A 17 -1.95 11.44 -10.58
N LEU A 18 -1.73 10.60 -11.58
CA LEU A 18 -2.73 10.31 -12.61
C LEU A 18 -3.99 9.68 -12.01
N ALA A 19 -3.85 8.77 -11.05
CA ALA A 19 -4.98 8.16 -10.37
C ALA A 19 -5.83 9.19 -9.61
N LYS A 20 -5.19 10.12 -8.89
CA LYS A 20 -5.87 11.22 -8.21
C LYS A 20 -6.61 12.13 -9.19
N LEU A 21 -6.01 12.45 -10.34
CA LEU A 21 -6.65 13.24 -11.40
C LEU A 21 -7.92 12.53 -11.91
N TYR A 22 -7.83 11.23 -12.23
CA TYR A 22 -9.01 10.48 -12.66
C TYR A 22 -10.10 10.41 -11.58
N ALA A 23 -9.74 10.25 -10.30
CA ALA A 23 -10.72 10.26 -9.23
C ALA A 23 -11.39 11.63 -9.05
N ALA A 24 -10.64 12.73 -9.21
CA ALA A 24 -11.18 14.09 -9.17
C ALA A 24 -12.18 14.37 -10.31
N GLU A 25 -11.95 13.79 -11.49
CA GLU A 25 -12.86 13.83 -12.65
C GLU A 25 -14.01 12.81 -12.55
N ASN A 26 -14.22 12.20 -11.37
CA ASN A 26 -15.24 11.18 -11.13
C ASN A 26 -15.13 9.96 -12.07
N GLU A 27 -13.91 9.60 -12.45
CA GLU A 27 -13.56 8.42 -13.26
C GLU A 27 -12.85 7.33 -12.43
N PRO A 28 -13.49 6.76 -11.38
CA PRO A 28 -12.83 5.86 -10.43
C PRO A 28 -12.25 4.58 -11.07
N LYS A 29 -12.86 4.10 -12.16
CA LYS A 29 -12.34 2.95 -12.92
C LYS A 29 -10.98 3.24 -13.55
N LYS A 30 -10.80 4.44 -14.13
CA LYS A 30 -9.51 4.84 -14.72
C LYS A 30 -8.49 5.14 -13.63
N ALA A 31 -8.93 5.68 -12.49
CA ALA A 31 -8.09 5.89 -11.33
C ALA A 31 -7.45 4.58 -10.82
N VAL A 32 -8.25 3.52 -10.69
CA VAL A 32 -7.75 2.18 -10.33
C VAL A 32 -6.84 1.63 -11.43
N GLU A 33 -7.22 1.79 -12.70
CA GLU A 33 -6.43 1.28 -13.83
C GLU A 33 -5.00 1.86 -13.86
N ALA A 34 -4.86 3.15 -13.61
CA ALA A 34 -3.56 3.83 -13.55
C ALA A 34 -2.60 3.20 -12.51
N LEU A 35 -3.15 2.58 -11.47
CA LEU A 35 -2.39 1.96 -10.38
C LEU A 35 -2.17 0.47 -10.54
N LYS A 36 -2.74 -0.20 -11.55
CA LYS A 36 -2.53 -1.63 -11.77
C LYS A 36 -1.09 -1.99 -12.11
N VAL A 37 -0.27 -1.02 -12.52
CA VAL A 37 1.18 -1.20 -12.69
C VAL A 37 1.87 -1.74 -11.43
N THR A 38 1.32 -1.43 -10.24
CA THR A 38 1.83 -1.95 -8.95
C THR A 38 1.77 -3.47 -8.82
N ARG A 39 0.89 -4.15 -9.57
CA ARG A 39 0.81 -5.62 -9.60
C ARG A 39 2.12 -6.26 -10.06
N TYR A 40 2.87 -5.58 -10.91
CA TYR A 40 4.11 -6.09 -11.49
C TYR A 40 5.35 -5.75 -10.66
N LEU A 41 5.17 -5.00 -9.57
CA LEU A 41 6.26 -4.66 -8.65
C LEU A 41 6.32 -5.67 -7.52
N THR A 42 7.49 -6.28 -7.36
CA THR A 42 7.76 -7.32 -6.35
C THR A 42 8.48 -6.76 -5.12
N VAL A 43 9.22 -5.67 -5.29
CA VAL A 43 9.98 -4.99 -4.24
C VAL A 43 9.78 -3.49 -4.40
N PHE A 44 9.53 -2.80 -3.29
CA PHE A 44 9.50 -1.34 -3.25
C PHE A 44 10.74 -0.84 -2.53
N SER A 45 11.31 0.27 -2.99
CA SER A 45 12.40 0.90 -2.24
C SER A 45 11.89 1.41 -0.88
N SER A 46 12.78 1.51 0.10
CA SER A 46 12.43 2.00 1.44
C SER A 46 11.81 3.41 1.39
N ASP A 47 12.24 4.24 0.44
CA ASP A 47 11.74 5.60 0.24
C ASP A 47 10.32 5.64 -0.34
N GLU A 48 9.87 4.56 -0.98
CA GLU A 48 8.54 4.46 -1.59
C GLU A 48 7.49 3.87 -0.66
N VAL A 49 7.85 3.34 0.51
CA VAL A 49 6.91 2.63 1.40
C VAL A 49 5.69 3.49 1.74
N VAL A 50 5.90 4.77 2.04
CA VAL A 50 4.80 5.71 2.35
C VAL A 50 3.90 5.93 1.13
N LEU A 51 4.49 6.10 -0.06
CA LEU A 51 3.74 6.27 -1.30
C LEU A 51 2.92 5.01 -1.65
N VAL A 52 3.51 3.83 -1.51
CA VAL A 52 2.83 2.57 -1.79
C VAL A 52 1.70 2.33 -0.80
N LYS A 53 1.88 2.73 0.47
CA LYS A 53 0.78 2.72 1.45
C LYS A 53 -0.36 3.64 1.02
N GLN A 54 -0.06 4.86 0.56
CA GLN A 54 -1.08 5.78 0.05
C GLN A 54 -1.80 5.20 -1.17
N ILE A 55 -1.09 4.55 -2.07
CA ILE A 55 -1.67 3.83 -3.22
C ILE A 55 -2.59 2.69 -2.74
N ALA A 56 -2.18 1.90 -1.76
CA ALA A 56 -3.02 0.83 -1.21
C ALA A 56 -4.29 1.40 -0.55
N ASP A 57 -4.18 2.47 0.22
CA ASP A 57 -5.32 3.16 0.83
C ASP A 57 -6.28 3.69 -0.24
N PHE A 58 -5.75 4.28 -1.31
CA PHE A 58 -6.52 4.76 -2.46
C PHE A 58 -7.25 3.63 -3.17
N LEU A 59 -6.57 2.53 -3.48
CA LEU A 59 -7.15 1.36 -4.14
C LEU A 59 -8.30 0.76 -3.33
N ASN A 60 -8.14 0.67 -2.01
CA ASN A 60 -9.19 0.21 -1.11
C ASN A 60 -10.41 1.15 -1.13
N GLN A 61 -10.20 2.47 -1.12
CA GLN A 61 -11.29 3.46 -1.21
C GLN A 61 -12.04 3.40 -2.54
N HIS A 62 -11.35 3.05 -3.63
CA HIS A 62 -11.89 3.04 -4.99
C HIS A 62 -12.27 1.64 -5.50
N GLY A 63 -12.35 0.63 -4.62
CA GLY A 63 -12.96 -0.66 -4.91
C GLY A 63 -12.04 -1.78 -5.42
N ASP A 64 -10.72 -1.60 -5.39
CA ASP A 64 -9.74 -2.68 -5.60
C ASP A 64 -9.04 -3.04 -4.28
N GLY A 65 -9.84 -3.44 -3.30
CA GLY A 65 -9.36 -3.84 -1.97
C GLY A 65 -8.47 -5.08 -2.00
N ARG A 66 -8.66 -5.97 -2.99
CA ARG A 66 -7.78 -7.13 -3.20
C ARG A 66 -6.35 -6.72 -3.56
N LEU A 67 -6.17 -5.76 -4.46
CA LEU A 67 -4.84 -5.23 -4.76
C LEU A 67 -4.29 -4.43 -3.58
N ALA A 68 -5.11 -3.65 -2.89
CA ALA A 68 -4.70 -2.95 -1.68
C ALA A 68 -4.15 -3.93 -0.62
N LEU A 69 -4.82 -5.07 -0.41
CA LEU A 69 -4.39 -6.09 0.53
C LEU A 69 -3.05 -6.71 0.14
N ASP A 70 -2.84 -7.01 -1.15
CA ASP A 70 -1.55 -7.50 -1.67
C ASP A 70 -0.42 -6.51 -1.42
N LEU A 71 -0.66 -5.22 -1.66
CA LEU A 71 0.34 -4.18 -1.39
C LEU A 71 0.65 -4.06 0.10
N TYR A 72 -0.36 -4.10 0.97
CA TYR A 72 -0.15 -4.10 2.42
C TYR A 72 0.70 -5.29 2.88
N GLN A 73 0.43 -6.50 2.36
CA GLN A 73 1.23 -7.69 2.66
C GLN A 73 2.68 -7.51 2.23
N LYS A 74 2.92 -7.08 0.98
CA LYS A 74 4.28 -6.81 0.46
C LYS A 74 5.03 -5.78 1.29
N LEU A 75 4.36 -4.72 1.75
CA LEU A 75 4.98 -3.71 2.60
C LEU A 75 5.31 -4.27 4.00
N ILE A 76 4.40 -5.01 4.63
CA ILE A 76 4.59 -5.57 5.97
C ILE A 76 5.73 -6.61 6.01
N ASP A 77 5.91 -7.35 4.92
CA ASP A 77 6.96 -8.37 4.79
C ASP A 77 8.35 -7.77 4.56
N GLN A 78 8.47 -6.45 4.35
CA GLN A 78 9.77 -5.81 4.19
C GLN A 78 10.59 -5.87 5.49
N PRO A 79 11.87 -6.28 5.41
CA PRO A 79 12.75 -6.26 6.55
C PRO A 79 13.13 -4.82 6.93
N ARG A 80 13.45 -4.61 8.21
CA ARG A 80 14.03 -3.34 8.74
C ARG A 80 13.14 -2.09 8.56
N LEU A 81 11.83 -2.25 8.54
CA LEU A 81 10.92 -1.10 8.65
C LEU A 81 11.03 -0.43 10.02
N GLU A 82 11.02 0.90 10.02
CA GLU A 82 10.88 1.70 11.22
C GLU A 82 9.64 1.28 12.02
N LYS A 83 9.79 1.22 13.35
CA LYS A 83 8.78 0.65 14.25
C LYS A 83 7.40 1.29 14.06
N SER A 84 7.34 2.61 14.00
CA SER A 84 6.11 3.38 13.82
C SER A 84 5.45 3.09 12.47
N LEU A 85 6.24 3.00 11.40
CA LEU A 85 5.77 2.68 10.06
C LEU A 85 5.23 1.26 9.99
N ARG A 86 5.94 0.30 10.58
CA ARG A 86 5.47 -1.10 10.66
C ARG A 86 4.13 -1.21 11.40
N ILE A 87 3.98 -0.50 12.51
CA ILE A 87 2.70 -0.43 13.23
C ILE A 87 1.60 0.15 12.33
N SER A 88 1.87 1.28 11.65
CA SER A 88 0.90 1.92 10.76
C SER A 88 0.44 0.98 9.63
N LEU A 89 1.37 0.24 9.03
CA LEU A 89 1.09 -0.74 7.98
C LEU A 89 0.24 -1.90 8.51
N LEU A 90 0.59 -2.46 9.66
CA LEU A 90 -0.17 -3.56 10.28
C LEU A 90 -1.61 -3.13 10.62
N GLU A 91 -1.81 -1.93 11.14
CA GLU A 91 -3.14 -1.43 11.50
C GLU A 91 -3.99 -1.06 10.28
N GLY A 92 -3.39 -0.43 9.27
CA GLY A 92 -4.04 -0.12 7.99
C GLY A 92 -4.41 -1.40 7.23
N GLY A 93 -3.44 -2.30 7.06
CA GLY A 93 -3.62 -3.59 6.41
C GLY A 93 -4.68 -4.43 7.09
N ALA A 94 -4.76 -4.44 8.43
CA ALA A 94 -5.79 -5.19 9.13
C ALA A 94 -7.21 -4.70 8.85
N LYS A 95 -7.40 -3.40 8.55
CA LYS A 95 -8.71 -2.87 8.14
C LYS A 95 -9.08 -3.36 6.74
N VAL A 96 -8.13 -3.29 5.80
CA VAL A 96 -8.31 -3.81 4.42
C VAL A 96 -8.58 -5.31 4.44
N ALA A 97 -7.80 -6.07 5.21
CA ALA A 97 -7.97 -7.52 5.35
C ALA A 97 -9.36 -7.91 5.86
N ILE A 98 -9.98 -7.11 6.73
CA ILE A 98 -11.37 -7.36 7.16
C ILE A 98 -12.36 -7.11 6.04
N ALA A 99 -12.22 -5.99 5.32
CA ALA A 99 -13.07 -5.66 4.20
C ALA A 99 -13.03 -6.75 3.10
N GLU A 100 -11.86 -7.36 2.89
CA GLU A 100 -11.64 -8.45 1.93
C GLU A 100 -11.93 -9.86 2.50
N GLY A 101 -12.47 -9.99 3.72
CA GLY A 101 -12.81 -11.28 4.33
C GLY A 101 -11.61 -12.12 4.82
N ALA A 102 -10.40 -11.56 4.81
CA ALA A 102 -9.17 -12.18 5.31
C ALA A 102 -9.01 -12.05 6.83
N GLY A 103 -10.02 -12.48 7.59
CA GLY A 103 -10.10 -12.30 9.05
C GLY A 103 -8.92 -12.89 9.85
N ARG A 104 -8.35 -14.01 9.40
CA ARG A 104 -7.16 -14.61 10.01
C ARG A 104 -5.93 -13.69 9.89
N LEU A 105 -5.70 -13.11 8.71
CA LEU A 105 -4.63 -12.12 8.52
C LEU A 105 -4.86 -10.89 9.38
N ALA A 106 -6.07 -10.35 9.38
CA ALA A 106 -6.40 -9.15 10.15
C ALA A 106 -6.11 -9.32 11.66
N SER A 107 -6.50 -10.47 12.22
CA SER A 107 -6.22 -10.80 13.62
C SER A 107 -4.72 -10.91 13.90
N SER A 108 -3.96 -11.57 13.02
CA SER A 108 -2.50 -11.70 13.13
C SER A 108 -1.80 -10.33 13.10
N TRP A 109 -2.18 -9.48 12.15
CA TRP A 109 -1.60 -8.14 12.01
C TRP A 109 -1.94 -7.22 13.20
N ARG A 110 -3.18 -7.26 13.70
CA ARG A 110 -3.57 -6.54 14.91
C ARG A 110 -2.79 -7.00 16.14
N HIS A 111 -2.58 -8.30 16.28
CA HIS A 111 -1.78 -8.85 17.38
C HIS A 111 -0.32 -8.36 17.30
N SER A 112 0.28 -8.44 16.11
CA SER A 112 1.64 -7.96 15.85
C SER A 112 1.80 -6.47 16.15
N ALA A 113 0.83 -5.64 15.74
CA ALA A 113 0.84 -4.21 16.03
C ALA A 113 0.78 -3.92 17.53
N ARG A 114 -0.04 -4.67 18.29
CA ARG A 114 -0.12 -4.54 19.75
C ARG A 114 1.19 -4.93 20.43
N GLN A 115 1.80 -6.04 20.04
CA GLN A 115 3.10 -6.46 20.57
C GLN A 115 4.18 -5.41 20.34
N LEU A 116 4.22 -4.78 19.16
CA LEU A 116 5.16 -3.70 18.87
C LEU A 116 4.88 -2.45 19.73
N LYS A 117 3.62 -2.14 20.04
CA LYS A 117 3.27 -0.98 20.88
C LYS A 117 3.66 -1.17 22.35
N SER A 118 3.68 -2.40 22.85
CA SER A 118 4.08 -2.69 24.22
C SER A 118 5.55 -2.31 24.47
N PRO A 119 5.88 -1.75 25.65
CA PRO A 119 7.27 -1.59 26.07
C PRO A 119 7.95 -2.96 26.16
N PRO A 120 9.28 -3.04 25.94
CA PRO A 120 10.01 -4.29 26.09
C PRO A 120 9.84 -4.81 27.54
N PRO A 121 9.74 -6.12 27.74
CA PRO A 121 9.69 -6.68 29.10
C PRO A 121 10.94 -6.28 29.86
N SER A 122 10.75 -5.82 31.10
CA SER A 122 11.80 -5.40 32.03
C SER A 122 12.76 -6.51 32.40
#